data_AF-A0AB39HH55-F1
#
_entry.id   AF-A0AB39HH55-F1
#
_cell.length_a   1.000
_cell.length_b   1.000
_cell.length_c   1.000
_cell.angle_alpha   90.00
_cell.angle_beta   90.00
_cell.angle_gamma   90.00
#
_symmetry.space_group_name_H-M   'P 1'
#
loop_
_entity.id
_entity.type
_entity.pdbx_description
1 polymer ?
#
loop_
_entity_poly.entity_id
_entity_poly.type
_entity_poly.pdbx_seq_one_letter_code
_entity_poly.pdbx_strand_id
1 'polypeptide(L)'
;MLKKITFCLALGLTLSACAYKPREVSADIPLVSPNSSMLNGQLIAKKYWPQLDDATTQSLTAENVTISVSAPYFSALGNTCRTLEAQLSNGDDRVQIACSRPYKGTDADPVFNPVTPWYLTPSLNKGETLPVVQ
;
A
#
# COMPACT_ATOMS: atom_id res chain seq x y z
N MET A 1 37.63 -40.97 -30.79
CA MET A 1 37.85 -39.82 -29.88
C MET A 1 37.29 -38.49 -30.41
N LEU A 2 37.13 -38.31 -31.73
CA LEU A 2 36.65 -37.06 -32.34
C LEU A 2 35.21 -36.64 -31.95
N LYS A 3 34.27 -37.58 -31.78
CA LYS A 3 32.87 -37.31 -31.39
C LYS A 3 32.70 -36.65 -30.02
N LYS A 4 33.64 -36.86 -29.07
CA LYS A 4 33.56 -36.27 -27.73
C LYS A 4 33.95 -34.78 -27.74
N ILE A 5 34.84 -34.39 -28.65
CA ILE A 5 35.31 -33.00 -28.79
C ILE A 5 34.22 -32.12 -29.42
N THR A 6 33.46 -32.66 -30.38
CA THR A 6 32.36 -31.91 -31.03
C THR A 6 31.21 -31.60 -30.09
N PHE A 7 30.90 -32.52 -29.16
CA PHE A 7 29.86 -32.30 -28.14
C PHE A 7 30.24 -31.21 -27.12
N CYS A 8 31.50 -31.16 -26.70
CA CYS A 8 31.99 -30.10 -25.81
C CYS A 8 32.01 -28.71 -26.48
N LEU A 9 32.33 -28.64 -27.78
CA LEU A 9 32.34 -27.38 -28.52
C LEU A 9 30.91 -26.81 -28.70
N ALA A 10 29.94 -27.68 -28.99
CA ALA A 10 28.54 -27.27 -29.13
C ALA A 10 27.94 -26.77 -27.81
N LEU A 11 28.31 -27.40 -26.68
CA LEU A 11 27.85 -26.99 -25.36
C LEU A 11 28.45 -25.63 -24.94
N GLY A 12 29.68 -25.33 -25.33
CA GLY A 12 30.32 -24.04 -25.02
C GLY A 12 29.65 -22.83 -25.68
N LEU A 13 29.14 -23.00 -26.91
CA LEU A 13 28.50 -21.93 -27.68
C LEU A 13 27.13 -21.51 -27.14
N THR A 14 26.42 -22.39 -26.42
CA THR A 14 25.09 -22.07 -25.87
C THR A 14 25.15 -21.31 -24.54
N LEU A 15 26.25 -21.39 -23.79
CA LEU A 15 26.38 -20.70 -22.49
C LEU A 15 26.76 -19.22 -22.60
N SER A 16 27.29 -18.75 -23.73
CA SER A 16 27.69 -17.34 -23.89
C SER A 16 26.53 -16.37 -24.13
N ALA A 17 25.31 -16.87 -24.36
CA ALA A 17 24.14 -16.04 -24.66
C ALA A 17 23.46 -15.41 -23.42
N CYS A 18 23.78 -15.84 -22.20
CA CYS A 18 23.17 -15.33 -20.96
C CYS A 18 24.01 -14.28 -20.22
N ALA A 19 25.19 -13.91 -20.73
CA ALA A 19 26.11 -13.00 -20.04
C ALA A 19 25.86 -11.50 -20.32
N TYR A 20 24.77 -11.15 -21.03
CA TYR A 20 24.51 -9.75 -21.36
C TYR A 20 23.72 -9.06 -20.26
N LYS A 21 24.36 -8.07 -19.62
CA LYS A 21 23.69 -7.18 -18.65
C LYS A 21 22.53 -6.48 -19.37
N PRO A 22 21.29 -6.54 -18.84
CA PRO A 22 20.17 -5.80 -19.41
C PRO A 22 20.52 -4.31 -19.56
N ARG A 23 20.09 -3.70 -20.66
CA ARG A 23 20.28 -2.26 -20.87
C ARG A 23 19.55 -1.51 -19.75
N GLU A 24 20.31 -0.78 -18.94
CA GLU A 24 19.74 0.11 -17.93
C GLU A 24 19.04 1.25 -18.67
N VAL A 25 17.72 1.32 -18.51
CA VAL A 25 16.91 2.43 -19.01
C VAL A 25 16.63 3.35 -17.83
N SER A 26 17.15 4.58 -17.88
CA SER A 26 16.78 5.62 -16.93
C SER A 26 15.45 6.21 -17.38
N ALA A 27 14.41 6.02 -16.58
CA ALA A 27 13.13 6.66 -16.80
C ALA A 27 13.20 8.09 -16.23
N ASP A 28 13.30 9.09 -17.12
CA ASP A 28 13.32 10.51 -16.74
C ASP A 28 11.92 11.02 -16.33
N ILE A 29 10.87 10.36 -16.85
CA ILE A 29 9.49 10.75 -16.62
C ILE A 29 8.93 9.93 -15.45
N PRO A 30 8.51 10.58 -14.34
CA PRO A 30 7.87 9.88 -13.26
C PRO A 30 6.51 9.32 -13.72
N LEU A 31 6.27 8.04 -13.44
CA LEU A 31 5.03 7.33 -13.81
C LEU A 31 3.76 7.97 -13.22
N VAL A 32 3.91 8.77 -12.17
CA VAL A 32 2.84 9.54 -11.54
C VAL A 32 3.39 10.90 -11.11
N SER A 33 2.58 11.95 -11.28
CA SER A 33 2.94 13.26 -10.75
C SER A 33 3.03 13.18 -9.22
N PRO A 34 4.09 13.67 -8.57
CA PRO A 34 4.22 13.60 -7.10
C PRO A 34 3.08 14.34 -6.37
N ASN A 35 2.41 15.26 -7.07
CA ASN A 35 1.25 16.01 -6.59
C ASN A 35 -0.12 15.39 -6.90
N SER A 36 -0.22 14.23 -7.57
CA SER A 36 -1.50 13.51 -7.68
C SER A 36 -1.88 12.77 -6.39
N SER A 37 -1.10 12.98 -5.32
CA SER A 37 -1.28 12.44 -3.97
C SER A 37 -2.42 13.08 -3.18
N MET A 38 -3.45 13.64 -3.84
CA MET A 38 -4.74 13.74 -3.18
C MET A 38 -5.35 12.35 -3.25
N LEU A 39 -4.99 11.51 -2.27
CA LEU A 39 -5.96 10.57 -1.74
C LEU A 39 -7.22 11.41 -1.48
N ASN A 40 -8.19 11.37 -2.39
CA ASN A 40 -9.55 11.91 -2.19
C ASN A 40 -10.27 11.03 -1.17
N GLY A 41 -9.57 10.73 -0.09
CA GLY A 41 -9.93 9.81 0.94
C GLY A 41 -10.51 10.57 2.11
N GLN A 42 -11.38 9.89 2.83
CA GLN A 42 -12.04 10.47 3.98
C GLN A 42 -11.12 10.40 5.19
N LEU A 43 -10.94 11.52 5.89
CA LEU A 43 -10.16 11.56 7.14
C LEU A 43 -10.83 10.65 8.20
N ILE A 44 -10.05 9.76 8.81
CA ILE A 44 -10.51 8.90 9.90
C ILE A 44 -10.52 9.71 11.20
N ALA A 45 -11.51 9.50 12.07
CA ALA A 45 -11.54 10.15 13.39
C ALA A 45 -10.27 9.85 14.21
N LYS A 46 -9.74 10.89 14.87
CA LYS A 46 -8.47 10.83 15.63
C LYS A 46 -8.42 9.75 16.70
N LYS A 47 -9.58 9.34 17.24
CA LYS A 47 -9.69 8.31 18.29
C LYS A 47 -9.16 6.93 17.87
N TYR A 48 -9.10 6.64 16.55
CA TYR A 48 -8.62 5.36 16.03
C TYR A 48 -7.16 5.37 15.57
N TRP A 49 -6.54 6.54 15.44
CA TRP A 49 -5.18 6.65 14.92
C TRP A 49 -4.14 5.86 15.74
N PRO A 50 -4.16 5.88 17.10
CA PRO A 50 -3.20 5.10 17.87
C PRO A 50 -3.29 3.60 17.60
N GLN A 51 -4.51 3.10 17.36
CA GLN A 51 -4.75 1.69 17.10
C GLN A 51 -4.33 1.31 15.67
N LEU A 52 -4.49 2.23 14.71
CA LEU A 52 -4.00 2.06 13.34
C LEU A 52 -2.48 2.11 13.25
N ASP A 53 -1.84 2.98 14.04
CA ASP A 53 -0.37 3.09 14.15
C ASP A 53 0.26 1.86 14.81
N ASP A 54 -0.45 1.19 15.71
CA ASP A 54 0.02 -0.03 16.36
C ASP A 54 -0.10 -1.24 15.42
N ALA A 55 1.04 -1.74 14.94
CA ALA A 55 1.14 -2.91 14.07
C ALA A 55 0.53 -4.21 14.66
N THR A 56 0.34 -4.27 15.98
CA THR A 56 -0.22 -5.44 16.67
C THR A 56 -1.75 -5.44 16.75
N THR A 57 -2.40 -4.29 16.52
CA THR A 57 -3.86 -4.20 16.51
C THR A 57 -4.44 -5.06 15.39
N GLN A 58 -5.31 -6.00 15.72
CA GLN A 58 -6.00 -6.85 14.74
C GLN A 58 -7.51 -6.56 14.64
N SER A 59 -8.04 -5.74 15.54
CA SER A 59 -9.46 -5.40 15.58
C SER A 59 -9.69 -4.00 16.13
N LEU A 60 -10.65 -3.28 15.54
CA LEU A 60 -11.16 -2.00 16.00
C LEU A 60 -12.66 -2.13 16.26
N THR A 61 -13.17 -1.43 17.25
CA THR A 61 -14.61 -1.36 17.49
C THR A 61 -15.10 0.05 17.16
N ALA A 62 -15.97 0.17 16.16
CA ALA A 62 -16.60 1.43 15.78
C ALA A 62 -18.11 1.23 15.71
N GLU A 63 -18.87 2.05 16.45
CA GLU A 63 -20.34 2.09 16.38
C GLU A 63 -21.03 0.71 16.45
N ASN A 64 -20.57 -0.15 17.36
CA ASN A 64 -21.03 -1.53 17.58
C ASN A 64 -20.70 -2.53 16.45
N VAL A 65 -19.80 -2.17 15.54
CA VAL A 65 -19.24 -3.07 14.52
C VAL A 65 -17.78 -3.38 14.86
N THR A 66 -17.42 -4.66 14.83
CA THR A 66 -16.03 -5.10 14.92
C THR A 66 -15.43 -5.09 13.53
N ILE A 67 -14.38 -4.28 13.36
CA ILE A 67 -13.61 -4.14 12.14
C ILE A 67 -12.31 -4.90 12.33
N SER A 68 -12.04 -5.91 11.50
CA SER A 68 -10.73 -6.57 11.46
C SER A 68 -9.71 -5.66 10.78
N VAL A 69 -8.49 -5.65 11.30
CA VAL A 69 -7.38 -4.83 10.81
C VAL A 69 -6.22 -5.71 10.40
N SER A 70 -5.79 -5.58 9.15
CA SER A 70 -4.63 -6.31 8.65
C SER A 70 -3.32 -5.81 9.25
N ALA A 71 -2.25 -6.59 9.10
CA ALA A 71 -0.90 -6.08 9.31
C ALA A 71 -0.62 -4.85 8.41
N PRO A 72 0.25 -3.92 8.84
CA PRO A 72 0.64 -2.77 8.02
C PRO A 72 1.45 -3.19 6.79
N TYR A 73 1.22 -2.50 5.68
CA TYR A 73 1.95 -2.65 4.43
C TYR A 73 2.24 -1.29 3.80
N PHE A 74 3.18 -1.22 2.86
CA PHE A 74 3.46 0.01 2.12
C PHE A 74 2.73 0.02 0.78
N SER A 75 2.01 1.10 0.51
CA SER A 75 1.44 1.36 -0.82
C SER A 75 2.53 1.69 -1.85
N ALA A 76 2.18 1.64 -3.13
CA ALA A 76 3.06 2.08 -4.22
C ALA A 76 3.48 3.56 -4.10
N LEU A 77 2.74 4.37 -3.34
CA LEU A 77 3.06 5.77 -3.06
C LEU A 77 3.93 5.94 -1.81
N GLY A 78 4.35 4.85 -1.16
CA GLY A 78 5.20 4.87 0.03
C GLY A 78 4.45 5.20 1.34
N ASN A 79 3.13 5.31 1.31
CA ASN A 79 2.31 5.47 2.51
C ASN A 79 2.14 4.13 3.24
N THR A 80 2.19 4.13 4.57
CA THR A 80 1.82 2.97 5.39
C THR A 80 0.31 2.81 5.33
N CYS A 81 -0.17 1.62 4.99
CA CYS A 81 -1.58 1.32 4.84
C CYS A 81 -1.97 0.04 5.57
N ARG A 82 -3.27 -0.08 5.87
CA ARG A 82 -3.90 -1.25 6.49
C ARG A 82 -5.24 -1.50 5.84
N THR A 83 -5.59 -2.76 5.69
CA THR A 83 -6.92 -3.18 5.24
C THR A 83 -7.84 -3.26 6.46
N LEU A 84 -9.04 -2.70 6.31
CA LEU A 84 -10.12 -2.69 7.28
C LEU A 84 -11.27 -3.50 6.72
N GLU A 85 -11.66 -4.56 7.43
CA GLU A 85 -12.74 -5.45 7.03
C GLU A 85 -13.83 -5.42 8.09
N ALA A 86 -15.04 -4.97 7.72
CA ALA A 86 -16.17 -4.95 8.64
C ALA A 86 -17.24 -5.91 8.16
N GLN A 87 -17.71 -6.76 9.08
CA GLN A 87 -18.86 -7.62 8.86
C GLN A 87 -20.09 -6.92 9.43
N LEU A 88 -21.01 -6.50 8.56
CA LEU A 88 -22.23 -5.84 8.96
C LEU A 88 -23.29 -6.87 9.37
N SER A 89 -24.19 -6.47 10.27
CA SER A 89 -25.25 -7.34 10.81
C SER A 89 -26.25 -7.84 9.75
N ASN A 90 -26.26 -7.24 8.56
CA ASN A 90 -27.06 -7.68 7.42
C ASN A 90 -26.39 -8.79 6.59
N GLY A 91 -25.17 -9.21 6.95
CA GLY A 91 -24.40 -10.22 6.23
C GLY A 91 -23.52 -9.66 5.10
N ASP A 92 -23.46 -8.32 4.94
CA ASP A 92 -22.53 -7.70 3.99
C ASP A 92 -21.13 -7.58 4.62
N ASP A 93 -20.11 -7.97 3.85
CA ASP A 93 -18.72 -7.72 4.19
C ASP A 93 -18.22 -6.50 3.43
N ARG A 94 -17.65 -5.52 4.14
CA ARG A 94 -17.06 -4.31 3.54
C ARG A 94 -15.57 -4.26 3.81
N VAL A 95 -14.81 -4.13 2.72
CA VAL A 95 -13.34 -4.00 2.75
C VAL A 95 -12.96 -2.59 2.34
N GLN A 96 -12.12 -1.95 3.15
CA GLN A 96 -11.54 -0.64 2.85
C GLN A 96 -10.07 -0.59 3.18
N ILE A 97 -9.37 0.40 2.63
CA ILE A 97 -7.95 0.62 2.91
C ILE A 97 -7.81 1.95 3.65
N ALA A 98 -7.15 1.92 4.79
CA ALA A 98 -6.72 3.11 5.52
C ALA A 98 -5.22 3.33 5.28
N CYS A 99 -4.82 4.55 4.94
CA CYS A 99 -3.42 4.90 4.75
C CYS A 99 -3.02 6.09 5.62
N SER A 100 -1.87 6.01 6.27
CA SER A 100 -1.24 7.11 6.98
C SER A 100 -0.47 7.97 5.99
N ARG A 101 -0.52 9.29 6.16
CA ARG A 101 0.24 10.23 5.33
C ARG A 101 1.24 10.97 6.20
N PRO A 102 2.55 10.83 5.96
CA PRO A 102 3.53 11.66 6.64
C PRO A 102 3.27 13.13 6.26
N TYR A 103 3.09 13.95 7.28
CA TYR A 103 2.83 15.37 7.15
C TYR A 103 4.03 16.05 6.48
N LYS A 104 3.84 16.66 5.30
CA LYS A 104 4.85 17.50 4.65
C LYS A 104 4.52 18.94 5.00
N GLY A 105 5.39 19.59 5.77
CA GLY A 105 5.16 20.85 6.49
C GLY A 105 4.90 22.12 5.67
N THR A 106 3.97 22.12 4.72
CA THR A 106 3.47 23.33 4.04
C THR A 106 2.10 23.79 4.54
N ASP A 107 1.39 22.99 5.35
CA ASP A 107 0.00 23.24 5.76
C ASP A 107 -0.13 23.47 7.29
N ALA A 108 0.85 24.17 7.89
CA ALA A 108 1.06 24.25 9.35
C ALA A 108 -0.18 24.72 10.14
N ASP A 109 -0.79 23.79 10.89
CA ASP A 109 -1.47 24.10 12.14
C ASP A 109 -0.38 24.14 13.25
N PRO A 110 -0.19 25.25 13.97
CA PRO A 110 0.97 25.48 14.85
C PRO A 110 1.00 24.63 16.14
N VAL A 111 0.14 23.63 16.29
CA VAL A 111 0.07 22.84 17.53
C VAL A 111 0.85 21.52 17.39
N PHE A 112 2.05 21.57 17.96
CA PHE A 112 3.06 20.52 18.12
C PHE A 112 2.48 19.17 18.62
N ASN A 113 2.25 18.25 17.69
CA ASN A 113 2.48 16.80 17.84
C ASN A 113 2.37 16.20 16.44
N PRO A 114 3.41 15.54 15.88
CA PRO A 114 3.35 14.95 14.55
C PRO A 114 2.48 13.68 14.59
N VAL A 115 1.18 13.86 14.77
CA VAL A 115 0.25 12.74 14.67
C VAL A 115 0.00 12.51 13.19
N THR A 116 0.42 11.35 12.70
CA THR A 116 0.29 11.00 11.28
C THR A 116 -1.19 10.76 10.97
N PRO A 117 -1.85 11.63 10.18
CA PRO A 117 -3.27 11.46 9.90
C PRO A 117 -3.50 10.21 9.05
N TRP A 118 -4.61 9.52 9.33
CA TRP A 118 -5.08 8.37 8.58
C TRP A 118 -6.29 8.72 7.72
N TYR A 119 -6.30 8.20 6.49
CA TYR A 119 -7.36 8.43 5.50
C TYR A 119 -7.89 7.12 4.95
N LEU A 120 -9.21 7.00 4.80
CA LEU A 120 -9.85 5.92 4.05
C LEU A 120 -9.73 6.20 2.57
N THR A 121 -9.18 5.27 1.80
CA THR A 121 -9.15 5.39 0.34
C THR A 121 -10.57 5.32 -0.23
N PRO A 122 -10.86 6.04 -1.33
CA PRO A 122 -12.12 5.85 -2.06
C PRO A 122 -12.31 4.37 -2.42
N SER A 123 -13.52 3.84 -2.20
CA SER A 123 -13.85 2.49 -2.67
C SER A 123 -13.81 2.46 -4.20
N LEU A 124 -13.14 1.46 -4.77
CA LEU A 124 -13.12 1.25 -6.23
C LEU A 124 -14.49 0.81 -6.76
N ASN A 125 -15.36 0.30 -5.88
CA ASN A 125 -16.75 -0.02 -6.17
C ASN A 125 -17.63 1.16 -5.75
N LYS A 126 -18.33 1.77 -6.71
CA LYS A 126 -19.31 2.83 -6.46
C LYS A 126 -20.40 2.32 -5.48
N GLY A 127 -20.33 2.72 -4.21
CA GLY A 127 -21.43 2.56 -3.24
C GLY A 127 -21.10 1.91 -1.90
N GLU A 128 -19.90 1.35 -1.72
CA GLU A 128 -19.56 0.58 -0.51
C GLU A 128 -18.51 1.31 0.32
N THR A 129 -18.94 2.39 0.99
CA THR A 129 -18.13 3.03 2.01
C THR A 129 -18.48 2.42 3.36
N LEU A 130 -17.49 2.05 4.19
CA LEU A 130 -17.78 1.75 5.61
C LEU A 130 -18.50 2.96 6.22
N PRO A 131 -19.44 2.75 7.17
CA PRO A 131 -20.03 3.85 7.91
C PRO A 131 -18.87 4.72 8.39
N VAL A 132 -18.93 5.98 7.98
CA VAL A 132 -17.87 6.94 8.26
C VAL A 132 -17.63 6.86 9.74
N VAL A 133 -16.41 6.52 10.10
CA VAL A 133 -15.99 6.42 11.47
C VAL A 133 -15.92 7.86 12.02
N GLN A 134 -17.09 8.41 12.42
CA GLN A 134 -17.27 9.78 12.91
C GLN A 134 -16.98 9.87 14.42
#